data_AF-L2GUK4-F1
#
_entry.id   AF-L2GUK4-F1
#
_cell.length_a   1.000
_cell.length_b   1.000
_cell.length_c   1.000
_cell.angle_alpha   90.00
_cell.angle_beta   90.00
_cell.angle_gamma   90.00
#
_symmetry.space_group_name_H-M   'P 1'
#
loop_
_entity.id
_entity.type
_entity.pdbx_description
1 polymer ?
#
loop_
_entity_poly.entity_id
_entity_poly.type
_entity_poly.pdbx_seq_one_letter_code
_entity_poly.pdbx_strand_id
1 'polypeptide(L)'
;MRKVIADENANVHCSKLPCEAALLEKKQDLSGAEQIYKCLLRVINREYRTESFVKYSKFLVRKEELQSAGKNYGKAIAQHLDVYEEYLSMERVLGDKTRTRKINEEYLQDSYMDARVWLELIEFEESMGEVERAEYLFENALKVLKNGVDIIEQEYNKRKYKK
;
A
#
# COMPACT_ATOMS: atom_id res chain seq x y z
N MET A 1 -6.74 24.46 18.53
CA MET A 1 -7.78 24.13 17.53
C MET A 1 -7.57 24.98 16.28
N ARG A 2 -6.93 24.44 15.24
CA ARG A 2 -6.88 25.10 13.92
C ARG A 2 -7.76 24.31 12.96
N LYS A 3 -9.02 24.74 12.83
CA LYS A 3 -9.87 24.43 11.68
C LYS A 3 -9.23 25.14 10.49
N VAL A 4 -8.56 24.40 9.61
CA VAL A 4 -8.16 24.95 8.30
C VAL A 4 -8.87 24.11 7.23
N ILE A 5 -10.06 24.61 6.90
CA ILE A 5 -10.66 24.64 5.57
C ILE A 5 -10.97 23.26 4.96
N ALA A 6 -12.19 22.79 5.23
CA ALA A 6 -12.93 21.93 4.29
C ALA A 6 -13.72 22.86 3.34
N ASP A 7 -13.07 23.39 2.32
CA ASP A 7 -13.76 24.06 1.21
C ASP A 7 -13.91 23.08 0.04
N GLU A 8 -15.05 23.10 -0.62
CA GLU A 8 -15.30 22.34 -1.86
C GLU A 8 -14.28 22.70 -2.96
N ASN A 9 -13.69 23.90 -2.91
CA ASN A 9 -12.57 24.34 -3.75
C ASN A 9 -11.25 23.60 -3.45
N ALA A 10 -11.06 23.08 -2.24
CA ALA A 10 -9.87 22.29 -1.90
C ALA A 10 -9.88 20.96 -2.65
N ASN A 11 -11.04 20.32 -2.87
CA ASN A 11 -11.14 19.08 -3.66
C ASN A 11 -10.73 19.31 -5.13
N VAL A 12 -11.18 20.43 -5.73
CA VAL A 12 -10.81 20.80 -7.12
C VAL A 12 -9.32 21.16 -7.23
N HIS A 13 -8.75 21.77 -6.18
CA HIS A 13 -7.32 22.07 -6.14
C HIS A 13 -6.49 20.79 -5.95
N CYS A 14 -6.96 19.85 -5.12
CA CYS A 14 -6.30 18.56 -4.88
C CYS A 14 -6.30 17.64 -6.10
N SER A 15 -7.27 17.75 -7.02
CA SER A 15 -7.27 16.97 -8.26
C SER A 15 -6.29 17.50 -9.30
N LYS A 16 -5.98 18.81 -9.30
CA LYS A 16 -5.05 19.45 -10.25
C LYS A 16 -3.57 19.38 -9.83
N LEU A 17 -3.30 19.47 -8.54
CA LEU A 17 -1.93 19.44 -7.98
C LEU A 17 -1.10 18.20 -8.40
N PRO A 18 -1.66 16.98 -8.48
CA PRO A 18 -0.93 15.82 -8.98
C PRO A 18 -0.44 15.97 -10.41
N CYS A 19 -1.25 16.58 -11.29
CA CYS A 19 -0.87 16.83 -12.68
C CYS A 19 0.25 17.87 -12.75
N GLU A 20 0.18 18.92 -11.92
CA GLU A 20 1.21 19.94 -11.82
C GLU A 20 2.54 19.38 -11.33
N ALA A 21 2.52 18.55 -10.28
CA ALA A 21 3.72 17.85 -9.79
C ALA A 21 4.35 16.98 -10.87
N ALA A 22 3.54 16.19 -11.60
CA ALA A 22 4.03 15.33 -12.69
C ALA A 22 4.61 16.16 -13.86
N LEU A 23 4.08 17.35 -14.13
CA LEU A 23 4.65 18.27 -15.12
C LEU A 23 6.00 18.84 -14.67
N LEU A 24 6.15 19.18 -13.40
CA LEU A 24 7.44 19.64 -12.84
C LEU A 24 8.49 18.52 -12.88
N GLU A 25 8.11 17.27 -12.58
CA GLU A 25 8.99 16.11 -12.75
C GLU A 25 9.48 15.97 -14.20
N LYS A 26 8.59 16.12 -15.19
CA LYS A 26 8.96 16.08 -16.62
C LYS A 26 9.90 17.22 -17.01
N LYS A 27 9.83 18.37 -16.34
CA LYS A 27 10.72 19.51 -16.52
C LYS A 27 12.02 19.40 -15.71
N GLN A 28 12.24 18.29 -15.00
CA GLN A 28 13.36 18.07 -14.08
C GLN A 28 13.39 19.00 -12.86
N ASP A 29 12.30 19.71 -12.55
CA ASP A 29 12.16 20.49 -11.32
C ASP A 29 11.67 19.58 -10.18
N LEU A 30 12.61 18.82 -9.60
CA LEU A 30 12.32 17.90 -8.51
C LEU A 30 11.97 18.61 -7.21
N SER A 31 12.54 19.79 -6.96
CA SER A 31 12.27 20.58 -5.74
C SER A 31 10.84 21.11 -5.74
N GLY A 32 10.40 21.68 -6.87
CA GLY A 32 9.02 22.13 -7.04
C GLY A 32 8.02 20.98 -6.94
N ALA A 33 8.30 19.84 -7.60
CA ALA A 33 7.45 18.65 -7.50
C ALA A 33 7.32 18.14 -6.06
N GLU A 34 8.43 18.06 -5.31
CA GLU A 34 8.44 17.60 -3.92
C GLU A 34 7.61 18.52 -3.01
N GLN A 35 7.67 19.84 -3.21
CA GLN A 35 6.85 20.79 -2.46
C GLN A 35 5.36 20.57 -2.70
N ILE A 36 4.96 20.36 -3.96
CA ILE A 36 3.56 20.08 -4.30
C ILE A 36 3.09 18.76 -3.66
N TYR A 37 3.88 17.70 -3.71
CA TYR A 37 3.53 16.45 -3.06
C TYR A 37 3.42 16.58 -1.54
N LYS A 38 4.31 17.34 -0.88
CA LYS A 38 4.19 17.63 0.55
C LYS A 38 2.93 18.45 0.88
N CYS A 39 2.48 19.34 -0.01
CA CYS A 39 1.21 20.04 0.13
C CYS A 39 0.03 19.07 0.04
N LEU A 40 0.06 18.10 -0.87
CA LEU A 40 -0.96 17.06 -1.01
C LEU A 40 -1.13 16.21 0.26
N LEU A 41 -0.07 15.96 1.03
CA LEU A 41 -0.18 15.23 2.32
C LEU A 41 -0.95 16.00 3.41
N ARG A 42 -1.15 17.31 3.25
CA ARG A 42 -1.88 18.15 4.22
C ARG A 42 -3.39 18.10 4.01
N VAL A 43 -3.85 17.43 2.96
CA VAL A 43 -5.28 17.29 2.63
C VAL A 43 -5.99 16.48 3.72
N ILE A 44 -7.14 16.99 4.16
CA ILE A 44 -7.92 16.40 5.26
C ILE A 44 -8.84 15.28 4.75
N ASN A 45 -9.35 15.40 3.52
CA ASN A 45 -10.25 14.39 2.96
C ASN A 45 -9.52 13.05 2.83
N ARG A 46 -10.07 12.02 3.48
CA ARG A 46 -9.50 10.67 3.58
C ARG A 46 -9.14 10.07 2.21
N GLU A 47 -10.05 10.12 1.25
CA GLU A 47 -9.86 9.50 -0.06
C GLU A 47 -8.66 10.11 -0.79
N TYR A 48 -8.63 11.44 -0.90
CA TYR A 48 -7.51 12.16 -1.52
C TYR A 48 -6.22 12.05 -0.71
N ARG A 49 -6.32 11.90 0.61
CA ARG A 49 -5.15 11.76 1.50
C ARG A 49 -4.44 10.42 1.29
N THR A 50 -5.18 9.32 1.21
CA THR A 50 -4.66 8.00 0.83
C THR A 50 -3.95 8.07 -0.51
N GLU A 51 -4.60 8.62 -1.54
CA GLU A 51 -4.03 8.76 -2.88
C GLU A 51 -2.76 9.65 -2.89
N SER A 52 -2.74 10.69 -2.06
CA SER A 52 -1.59 11.58 -1.90
C SER A 52 -0.37 10.87 -1.32
N PHE A 53 -0.55 9.98 -0.35
CA PHE A 53 0.54 9.15 0.18
C PHE A 53 1.14 8.27 -0.92
N VAL A 54 0.29 7.58 -1.69
CA VAL A 54 0.72 6.72 -2.80
C VAL A 54 1.51 7.52 -3.84
N LYS A 55 0.95 8.65 -4.30
CA LYS A 55 1.58 9.50 -5.31
C LYS A 55 2.94 10.03 -4.86
N TYR A 56 3.04 10.52 -3.62
CA TYR A 56 4.30 11.02 -3.09
C TYR A 56 5.34 9.92 -2.92
N SER A 57 4.95 8.75 -2.43
CA SER A 57 5.90 7.63 -2.33
C SER A 57 6.40 7.16 -3.69
N LYS A 58 5.53 7.08 -4.70
CA LYS A 58 5.94 6.77 -6.09
C LYS A 58 6.93 7.81 -6.64
N PHE A 59 6.75 9.08 -6.32
CA PHE A 59 7.72 10.14 -6.63
C PHE A 59 9.06 9.90 -5.93
N LEU A 60 9.06 9.58 -4.64
CA LEU A 60 10.28 9.29 -3.88
C LEU A 60 11.03 8.08 -4.44
N VAL A 61 10.32 7.04 -4.89
CA VAL A 61 10.93 5.90 -5.59
C VAL A 61 11.60 6.34 -6.89
N ARG A 62 10.95 7.20 -7.70
CA ARG A 62 11.56 7.78 -8.92
C ARG A 62 12.78 8.66 -8.64
N LYS A 63 12.82 9.31 -7.47
CA LYS A 63 13.96 10.09 -6.96
C LYS A 63 15.04 9.22 -6.31
N GLU A 64 14.88 7.90 -6.30
CA GLU A 64 15.77 6.93 -5.65
C GLU A 64 15.85 7.07 -4.11
N GLU A 65 14.92 7.79 -3.48
CA GLU A 65 14.82 7.95 -2.03
C GLU A 65 13.97 6.84 -1.37
N LEU A 66 14.44 5.60 -1.47
CA LEU A 66 13.69 4.41 -1.07
C LEU A 66 13.30 4.41 0.42
N GLN A 67 14.21 4.84 1.29
CA GLN A 67 13.94 4.93 2.73
C GLN A 67 12.83 5.95 3.04
N SER A 68 12.83 7.09 2.35
CA SER A 68 11.79 8.11 2.49
C SER A 68 10.45 7.58 2.00
N ALA A 69 10.45 6.86 0.87
CA ALA A 69 9.24 6.24 0.31
C ALA A 69 8.63 5.24 1.29
N GLY A 70 9.43 4.30 1.81
CA GLY A 70 8.97 3.32 2.80
C GLY A 70 8.46 3.98 4.09
N LYS A 71 9.13 5.03 4.59
CA LYS A 71 8.63 5.80 5.75
C LYS A 71 7.29 6.47 5.46
N ASN A 72 7.10 6.98 4.25
CA ASN A 72 5.85 7.64 3.86
C ASN A 72 4.69 6.63 3.77
N TYR A 73 4.91 5.46 3.17
CA TYR A 73 3.92 4.39 3.16
C TYR A 73 3.64 3.82 4.56
N GLY A 74 4.65 3.67 5.41
CA GLY A 74 4.46 3.27 6.80
C GLY A 74 3.57 4.24 7.59
N LYS A 75 3.65 5.55 7.30
CA LYS A 75 2.70 6.54 7.85
C LYS A 75 1.29 6.41 7.25
N ALA A 76 1.21 6.02 5.99
CA ALA A 76 -0.04 5.87 5.27
C ALA A 76 -0.85 4.68 5.82
N ILE A 77 -0.23 3.50 5.96
CA ILE A 77 -0.89 2.29 6.45
C ILE A 77 -1.41 2.45 7.90
N ALA A 78 -0.67 3.17 8.74
CA ALA A 78 -1.10 3.49 10.11
C ALA A 78 -2.38 4.36 10.17
N GLN A 79 -2.73 5.05 9.08
CA GLN A 79 -3.95 5.85 8.98
C GLN A 79 -5.03 5.14 8.15
N HIS A 80 -4.64 4.43 7.10
CA HIS A 80 -5.54 3.88 6.10
C HIS A 80 -5.04 2.50 5.60
N LEU A 81 -5.77 1.45 5.96
CA LEU A 81 -5.49 0.04 5.59
C LEU A 81 -5.59 -0.22 4.07
N ASP A 82 -6.33 0.61 3.33
CA ASP A 82 -6.48 0.55 1.88
C ASP A 82 -5.18 0.78 1.09
N VAL A 83 -4.14 1.34 1.71
CA VAL A 83 -2.81 1.53 1.09
C VAL A 83 -1.99 0.24 1.06
N TYR A 84 -2.42 -0.79 1.78
CA TYR A 84 -1.63 -2.01 2.00
C TYR A 84 -1.12 -2.67 0.72
N GLU A 85 -2.00 -2.93 -0.25
CA GLU A 85 -1.64 -3.64 -1.48
C GLU A 85 -0.58 -2.86 -2.29
N GLU A 86 -0.72 -1.54 -2.36
CA GLU A 86 0.20 -0.66 -3.05
C GLU A 86 1.54 -0.55 -2.31
N TYR A 87 1.52 -0.51 -0.97
CA TYR A 87 2.73 -0.52 -0.16
C TYR A 87 3.49 -1.84 -0.31
N LEU A 88 2.79 -2.97 -0.24
CA LEU A 88 3.37 -4.29 -0.40
C LEU A 88 3.98 -4.49 -1.79
N SER A 89 3.27 -4.04 -2.84
CA SER A 89 3.78 -4.04 -4.21
C SER A 89 5.09 -3.24 -4.33
N MET A 90 5.16 -2.07 -3.70
CA MET A 90 6.36 -1.26 -3.70
C MET A 90 7.53 -1.94 -2.96
N GLU A 91 7.31 -2.46 -1.75
CA GLU A 91 8.37 -3.14 -0.98
C GLU A 91 8.92 -4.39 -1.69
N ARG A 92 8.06 -5.10 -2.44
CA ARG A 92 8.48 -6.19 -3.33
C ARG A 92 9.43 -5.72 -4.43
N VAL A 93 9.16 -4.57 -5.04
CA VAL A 93 10.06 -3.96 -6.04
C VAL A 93 11.40 -3.57 -5.40
N LEU A 94 11.39 -3.13 -4.13
CA LEU A 94 12.62 -2.82 -3.40
C LEU A 94 13.42 -4.06 -3.00
N GLY A 95 12.78 -5.23 -2.93
CA GLY A 95 13.41 -6.50 -2.58
C GLY A 95 13.69 -6.69 -1.09
N ASP A 96 13.16 -5.84 -0.20
CA ASP A 96 13.28 -6.02 1.25
C ASP A 96 12.28 -7.08 1.73
N LYS A 97 12.73 -8.33 1.68
CA LYS A 97 11.94 -9.51 2.06
C LYS A 97 11.53 -9.49 3.53
N THR A 98 12.41 -9.03 4.42
CA THR A 98 12.15 -8.98 5.86
C THR A 98 11.04 -7.98 6.16
N ARG A 99 11.09 -6.81 5.53
CA ARG A 99 10.07 -5.78 5.66
C ARG A 99 8.75 -6.18 5.02
N THR A 100 8.81 -6.76 3.82
CA THR A 100 7.62 -7.29 3.12
C THR A 100 6.88 -8.30 3.99
N ARG A 101 7.59 -9.25 4.62
CA ARG A 101 7.01 -10.20 5.56
C ARG A 101 6.34 -9.51 6.75
N LYS A 102 7.07 -8.62 7.42
CA LYS A 102 6.55 -7.91 8.60
C LYS A 102 5.26 -7.14 8.29
N ILE A 103 5.21 -6.46 7.14
CA ILE A 103 4.02 -5.72 6.71
C ILE A 103 2.84 -6.67 6.47
N ASN A 104 3.08 -7.80 5.80
CA ASN A 104 2.03 -8.82 5.62
C ASN A 104 1.51 -9.36 6.96
N GLU A 105 2.40 -9.67 7.90
CA GLU A 105 2.04 -10.17 9.23
C GLU A 105 1.23 -9.15 10.04
N GLU A 106 1.66 -7.88 10.05
CA GLU A 106 0.93 -6.79 10.71
C GLU A 106 -0.47 -6.61 10.10
N TYR A 107 -0.58 -6.65 8.77
CA TYR A 107 -1.88 -6.52 8.11
C TYR A 107 -2.78 -7.74 8.32
N LEU A 108 -2.20 -8.94 8.40
CA LEU A 108 -2.92 -10.16 8.75
C LEU A 108 -3.53 -10.07 10.15
N GLN A 109 -2.83 -9.47 11.12
CA GLN A 109 -3.39 -9.26 12.47
C GLN A 109 -4.64 -8.36 12.43
N ASP A 110 -4.63 -7.32 11.62
CA ASP A 110 -5.77 -6.39 11.48
C ASP A 110 -6.92 -6.97 10.63
N SER A 111 -6.60 -7.85 9.67
CA SER A 111 -7.54 -8.35 8.65
C SER A 111 -7.62 -9.89 8.58
N TYR A 112 -7.49 -10.58 9.71
CA TYR A 112 -7.41 -12.05 9.79
C TYR A 112 -8.63 -12.81 9.25
N MET A 113 -9.78 -12.15 9.07
CA MET A 113 -10.98 -12.75 8.49
C MET A 113 -11.00 -12.71 6.95
N ASP A 114 -10.05 -12.02 6.32
CA ASP A 114 -9.96 -11.88 4.87
C ASP A 114 -9.01 -12.94 4.27
N ALA A 115 -9.57 -13.90 3.55
CA ALA A 115 -8.81 -14.98 2.91
C ALA A 115 -7.74 -14.47 1.93
N ARG A 116 -7.94 -13.29 1.34
CA ARG A 116 -6.96 -12.68 0.42
C ARG A 116 -5.64 -12.37 1.12
N VAL A 117 -5.69 -12.01 2.41
CA VAL A 117 -4.49 -11.65 3.18
C VAL A 117 -3.68 -12.89 3.54
N TRP A 118 -4.36 -13.97 3.91
CA TRP A 118 -3.73 -15.28 4.11
C TRP A 118 -3.04 -15.76 2.84
N LEU A 119 -3.77 -15.76 1.71
CA LEU A 119 -3.23 -16.17 0.42
C LEU A 119 -2.00 -15.34 0.02
N GLU A 120 -2.04 -14.02 0.24
CA GLU A 120 -0.92 -13.14 -0.10
C GLU A 120 0.36 -13.49 0.66
N LEU A 121 0.25 -13.80 1.96
CA LEU A 121 1.40 -14.16 2.79
C LEU A 121 1.88 -15.60 2.48
N ILE A 122 0.97 -16.53 2.22
CA ILE A 122 1.29 -17.91 1.81
C ILE A 122 2.05 -17.89 0.48
N GLU A 123 1.52 -17.22 -0.56
CA GLU A 123 2.16 -17.08 -1.87
C GLU A 123 3.53 -16.39 -1.75
N PHE A 124 3.65 -15.43 -0.82
CA PHE A 124 4.93 -14.79 -0.52
C PHE A 124 5.96 -15.77 0.07
N GLU A 125 5.60 -16.56 1.09
CA GLU A 125 6.52 -17.55 1.68
C GLU A 125 6.88 -18.67 0.68
N GLU A 126 5.92 -19.11 -0.15
CA GLU A 126 6.19 -20.05 -1.25
C GLU A 126 7.19 -19.49 -2.26
N SER A 127 7.02 -18.22 -2.67
CA SER A 127 7.96 -17.54 -3.58
C SER A 127 9.37 -17.39 -2.99
N MET A 128 9.45 -17.44 -1.67
CA MET A 128 10.68 -17.39 -0.88
C MET A 128 11.32 -18.77 -0.67
N GLY A 129 10.62 -19.86 -1.02
CA GLY A 129 11.04 -21.24 -0.76
C GLY A 129 10.82 -21.69 0.69
N GLU A 130 10.10 -20.90 1.50
CA GLU A 130 9.83 -21.16 2.92
C GLU A 130 8.58 -22.02 3.07
N VAL A 131 8.63 -23.24 2.52
CA VAL A 131 7.47 -24.15 2.39
C VAL A 131 6.83 -24.48 3.75
N GLU A 132 7.63 -24.78 4.77
CA GLU A 132 7.14 -25.09 6.11
C GLU A 132 6.32 -23.94 6.72
N ARG A 133 6.70 -22.69 6.42
CA ARG A 133 5.94 -21.51 6.87
C ARG A 133 4.66 -21.35 6.08
N ALA A 134 4.71 -21.55 4.77
CA ALA A 134 3.51 -21.51 3.92
C ALA A 134 2.46 -22.53 4.38
N GLU A 135 2.88 -23.76 4.70
CA GLU A 135 2.01 -24.81 5.25
C GLU A 135 1.41 -24.40 6.60
N TYR A 136 2.24 -23.92 7.52
CA TYR A 136 1.78 -23.44 8.83
C TYR A 136 0.73 -22.31 8.71
N LEU A 137 0.97 -21.36 7.80
CA LEU A 137 0.04 -20.27 7.54
C LEU A 137 -1.27 -20.77 6.91
N PHE A 138 -1.20 -21.72 5.98
CA PHE A 138 -2.37 -22.34 5.37
C PHE A 138 -3.24 -23.07 6.41
N GLU A 139 -2.62 -23.86 7.29
CA GLU A 139 -3.34 -24.52 8.38
C GLU A 139 -4.03 -23.53 9.34
N ASN A 140 -3.36 -22.42 9.65
CA ASN A 140 -3.94 -21.37 10.49
C ASN A 140 -5.09 -20.67 9.78
N ALA A 141 -4.97 -20.39 8.48
CA ALA A 141 -6.05 -19.83 7.69
C ALA A 141 -7.31 -20.71 7.74
N LEU A 142 -7.15 -22.04 7.61
CA LEU A 142 -8.27 -22.99 7.69
C LEU A 142 -8.96 -23.01 9.06
N LYS A 143 -8.22 -22.81 10.16
CA LYS A 143 -8.78 -22.76 11.51
C LYS A 143 -9.59 -21.48 11.74
N VAL A 144 -9.16 -20.38 11.15
CA VAL A 144 -9.74 -19.05 11.35
C VAL A 144 -10.93 -18.79 10.43
N LEU A 145 -10.82 -19.17 9.16
CA LEU A 145 -11.83 -18.89 8.14
C LEU A 145 -12.94 -19.96 8.19
N LYS A 146 -14.19 -19.53 8.41
CA LYS A 146 -15.36 -20.42 8.30
C LYS A 146 -15.45 -20.93 6.85
N ASN A 147 -15.54 -22.25 6.66
CA ASN A 147 -15.44 -22.89 5.34
C ASN A 147 -14.13 -22.55 4.60
N GLY A 148 -13.01 -22.47 5.33
CA GLY A 148 -11.74 -21.95 4.84
C GLY A 148 -11.26 -22.57 3.53
N VAL A 149 -11.46 -23.88 3.31
CA VAL A 149 -11.08 -24.55 2.05
C VAL A 149 -11.79 -23.92 0.85
N ASP A 150 -13.12 -23.83 0.91
CA ASP A 150 -13.93 -23.31 -0.20
C ASP A 150 -13.59 -21.84 -0.50
N ILE A 151 -13.40 -21.03 0.54
CA ILE A 151 -13.09 -19.60 0.38
C ILE A 151 -11.69 -19.42 -0.23
N ILE A 152 -10.69 -20.12 0.30
CA ILE A 152 -9.32 -20.04 -0.19
C ILE A 152 -9.24 -20.53 -1.63
N GLU A 153 -9.89 -21.65 -1.97
CA GLU A 153 -9.91 -22.17 -3.34
C GLU A 153 -10.60 -21.21 -4.32
N GLN A 154 -11.72 -20.61 -3.94
CA GLN A 154 -12.38 -19.59 -4.76
C GLN A 154 -11.49 -18.38 -5.01
N GLU A 155 -10.85 -17.85 -3.97
CA GLU A 155 -9.97 -16.68 -4.09
C GLU A 155 -8.70 -16.99 -4.89
N TYR A 156 -8.09 -18.15 -4.69
CA TYR A 156 -6.93 -18.60 -5.46
C TYR A 156 -7.26 -18.74 -6.95
N ASN A 157 -8.40 -19.37 -7.27
CA ASN A 157 -8.85 -19.50 -8.66
C ASN A 157 -9.11 -18.13 -9.30
N LYS A 158 -9.75 -17.19 -8.60
CA LYS A 158 -9.94 -15.82 -9.10
C LYS A 158 -8.61 -15.17 -9.46
N ARG A 159 -7.56 -15.31 -8.65
CA ARG A 159 -6.22 -14.76 -8.92
C ARG A 159 -5.57 -15.42 -10.13
N LYS A 160 -5.66 -16.75 -10.24
CA LYS A 160 -5.06 -17.54 -11.32
C LYS A 160 -5.61 -17.17 -12.70
N TYR A 161 -6.91 -16.89 -12.80
CA TYR A 161 -7.59 -16.57 -14.07
C TYR A 161 -7.77 -15.05 -14.32
N LYS A 162 -7.16 -14.19 -13.51
CA LYS A 162 -7.17 -12.72 -13.69
C LYS A 162 -6.04 -12.21 -14.60
N LYS A 163 -5.30 -13.11 -15.25
CA LYS A 163 -4.23 -12.79 -16.20
C LYS A 163 -4.75 -12.63 -17.62
#